data_AF-A0A7I7X2J0-F1
#
_entry.id   AF-A0A7I7X2J0-F1
#
_cell.length_a   1.000
_cell.length_b   1.000
_cell.length_c   1.000
_cell.angle_alpha   90.00
_cell.angle_beta   90.00
_cell.angle_gamma   90.00
#
_symmetry.space_group_name_H-M   'P 1'
#
loop_
_entity.id
_entity.type
_entity.pdbx_description
1 polymer ?
#
loop_
_entity_poly.entity_id
_entity_poly.type
_entity_poly.pdbx_seq_one_letter_code
_entity_poly.pdbx_strand_id
1 'polypeptide(L)'
;MRVPDRHAAWEPVAAQAASAAHRAWLGNIDVRGVAPQAVAEIVRERRITRDSFRALDAMERLADPAGRSYFVIPPTVGGDDARRAVLLTYILNAGTGYGRPGAPSDFPETPYGAAEVRRIADRQRANRWSYTTVWSISNSGGCVVTTPNGVLMVVGGRIHGSLSHRGGTMWGDLFLVNSQRVSDPARRMREIVESGRLGRHGPGLDSLLHHEEIHAQQWADLGPLRMPARYLAEEARARILGGVNRFEEEAGLRDGGYR
;
A
#
# COMPACT_ATOMS: atom_id res chain seq x y z
N MET A 1 34.56 57.43 16.57
CA MET A 1 34.58 56.14 15.85
C MET A 1 33.64 55.20 16.59
N ARG A 2 32.41 55.01 16.10
CA ARG A 2 31.39 54.15 16.72
C ARG A 2 31.61 52.70 16.27
N VAL A 3 31.80 51.79 17.21
CA VAL A 3 31.72 50.35 16.98
C VAL A 3 30.23 50.00 16.87
N PRO A 4 29.75 49.34 15.81
CA PRO A 4 28.37 48.88 15.77
C PRO A 4 28.25 47.55 16.51
N ASP A 5 27.44 47.54 17.56
CA ASP A 5 26.93 46.35 18.23
C ASP A 5 26.22 45.45 17.23
N ARG A 6 26.77 44.25 17.00
CA ARG A 6 26.09 43.17 16.30
C ARG A 6 25.45 42.24 17.32
N HIS A 7 24.35 42.68 17.93
CA HIS A 7 23.37 41.76 18.46
C HIS A 7 22.59 41.18 17.26
N ALA A 8 23.14 40.13 16.66
CA ALA A 8 22.37 39.25 15.81
C ALA A 8 21.32 38.57 16.71
N ALA A 9 20.07 39.02 16.61
CA ALA A 9 18.95 38.33 17.19
C ALA A 9 18.93 36.90 16.63
N TRP A 10 19.09 35.92 17.51
CA TRP A 10 18.73 34.54 17.24
C TRP A 10 17.22 34.52 17.04
N GLU A 11 16.76 34.58 15.80
CA GLU A 11 15.38 34.23 15.49
C GLU A 11 15.22 32.73 15.79
N PRO A 12 14.32 32.34 16.71
CA PRO A 12 14.01 30.93 16.86
C PRO A 12 13.46 30.47 15.51
N VAL A 13 14.07 29.45 14.91
CA VAL A 13 13.49 28.73 13.77
C VAL A 13 12.09 28.35 14.20
N ALA A 14 11.08 29.07 13.66
CA ALA A 14 9.69 28.84 14.01
C ALA A 14 9.42 27.35 13.84
N ALA A 15 8.98 26.70 14.92
CA ALA A 15 8.63 25.29 14.88
C ALA A 15 7.62 25.11 13.74
N GLN A 16 8.05 24.46 12.65
CA GLN A 16 7.19 24.30 11.48
C GLN A 16 5.90 23.59 11.91
N ALA A 17 4.77 24.14 11.47
CA ALA A 17 3.48 23.54 11.73
C ALA A 17 3.48 22.09 11.25
N ALA A 18 2.83 21.19 11.99
CA ALA A 18 2.73 19.79 11.60
C ALA A 18 2.16 19.66 10.17
N SER A 19 2.65 18.66 9.45
CA SER A 19 2.16 18.29 8.11
C SER A 19 0.64 18.01 8.12
N ALA A 20 -0.05 18.23 6.99
CA ALA A 20 -1.48 17.95 6.90
C ALA A 20 -1.76 16.45 7.05
N ALA A 21 -0.94 15.61 6.43
CA ALA A 21 -0.92 14.16 6.59
C ALA A 21 -0.62 13.73 8.04
N HIS A 22 0.25 14.43 8.77
CA HIS A 22 0.46 14.16 10.20
C HIS A 22 -0.81 14.45 11.02
N ARG A 23 -1.52 15.56 10.76
CA ARG A 23 -2.82 15.82 11.42
C ARG A 23 -3.86 14.76 11.06
N ALA A 24 -3.90 14.32 9.81
CA ALA A 24 -4.80 13.25 9.37
C ALA A 24 -4.50 11.93 10.10
N TRP A 25 -3.23 11.60 10.34
CA TRP A 25 -2.83 10.44 11.11
C TRP A 25 -3.35 10.49 12.55
N LEU A 26 -3.22 11.63 13.23
CA LEU A 26 -3.78 11.81 14.58
C LEU A 26 -5.30 11.64 14.59
N GLY A 27 -6.01 12.25 13.63
CA GLY A 27 -7.45 12.05 13.50
C GLY A 27 -7.83 10.59 13.22
N ASN A 28 -7.04 9.87 12.43
CA ASN A 28 -7.27 8.45 12.16
C ASN A 28 -7.05 7.57 13.39
N ILE A 29 -6.06 7.90 14.25
CA ILE A 29 -5.83 7.26 15.55
C ILE A 29 -7.07 7.42 16.43
N ASP A 30 -7.60 8.64 16.53
CA ASP A 30 -8.76 8.95 17.38
C ASP A 30 -10.02 8.24 16.88
N VAL A 31 -10.33 8.37 15.58
CA VAL A 31 -11.50 7.74 14.95
C VAL A 31 -11.48 6.22 15.07
N ARG A 32 -10.30 5.60 15.01
CA ARG A 32 -10.16 4.14 15.07
C ARG A 32 -9.94 3.60 16.48
N GLY A 33 -9.87 4.47 17.49
CA GLY A 33 -9.68 4.08 18.89
C GLY A 33 -8.35 3.37 19.13
N VAL A 34 -7.27 3.79 18.46
CA VAL A 34 -5.96 3.12 18.60
C VAL A 34 -5.39 3.39 20.00
N ALA A 35 -4.95 2.33 20.67
CA ALA A 35 -4.36 2.42 22.00
C ALA A 35 -3.11 3.33 22.01
N PRO A 36 -2.97 4.25 22.99
CA PRO A 36 -1.82 5.16 23.06
C PRO A 36 -0.47 4.44 23.09
N GLN A 37 -0.41 3.25 23.72
CA GLN A 37 0.80 2.43 23.75
C GLN A 37 1.23 1.98 22.34
N ALA A 38 0.29 1.53 21.50
CA ALA A 38 0.58 1.13 20.13
C ALA A 38 1.14 2.29 19.30
N VAL A 39 0.58 3.51 19.48
CA VAL A 39 1.09 4.72 18.84
C VAL A 39 2.50 5.06 19.32
N ALA A 40 2.74 5.03 20.63
CA ALA A 40 4.06 5.33 21.22
C ALA A 40 5.15 4.36 20.73
N GLU A 41 4.82 3.07 20.61
CA GLU A 41 5.73 2.06 20.07
C GLU A 41 6.07 2.30 18.59
N ILE A 42 5.07 2.61 17.76
CA ILE A 42 5.29 2.97 16.35
C ILE A 42 6.18 4.21 16.23
N VAL A 43 5.89 5.26 17.01
CA VAL A 43 6.69 6.51 17.03
C VAL A 43 8.14 6.21 17.37
N ARG A 44 8.39 5.43 18.43
CA ARG A 44 9.73 5.07 18.89
C ARG A 44 10.48 4.26 17.83
N GLU A 45 9.86 3.24 17.26
CA GLU A 45 10.53 2.30 16.36
C GLU A 45 10.76 2.83 14.95
N ARG A 46 9.82 3.64 14.45
CA ARG A 46 9.92 4.25 13.12
C ARG A 46 10.44 5.68 13.14
N ARG A 47 10.75 6.19 14.34
CA ARG A 47 11.22 7.57 14.55
C ARG A 47 10.26 8.56 13.88
N ILE A 48 8.97 8.35 14.08
CA ILE A 48 7.93 9.21 13.49
C ILE A 48 8.01 10.57 14.17
N THR A 49 8.07 11.60 13.35
CA THR A 49 8.06 13.00 13.74
C THR A 49 6.90 13.70 13.04
N ARG A 50 6.66 14.96 13.41
CA ARG A 50 5.65 15.82 12.75
C ARG A 50 5.91 16.01 11.26
N ASP A 51 7.14 15.85 10.82
CA ASP A 51 7.57 16.01 9.42
C ASP A 51 7.65 14.70 8.65
N SER A 52 7.55 13.54 9.32
CA SER A 52 7.73 12.23 8.66
C SER A 52 6.75 12.00 7.50
N PHE A 53 5.56 12.61 7.55
CA PHE A 53 4.51 12.47 6.55
C PHE A 53 4.53 13.54 5.46
N ARG A 54 5.46 14.51 5.49
CA ARG A 54 5.50 15.61 4.52
C ARG A 54 5.63 15.12 3.07
N ALA A 55 6.29 13.99 2.85
CA ALA A 55 6.37 13.38 1.52
C ALA A 55 4.98 13.02 0.95
N LEU A 56 4.02 12.64 1.81
CA LEU A 56 2.64 12.37 1.40
C LEU A 56 1.87 13.65 1.08
N ASP A 57 2.18 14.77 1.73
CA ASP A 57 1.52 16.06 1.45
C ASP A 57 1.82 16.57 0.02
N ALA A 58 2.91 16.11 -0.59
CA ALA A 58 3.27 16.42 -1.97
C ALA A 58 2.61 15.48 -3.00
N MET A 59 1.85 14.48 -2.54
CA MET A 59 1.18 13.49 -3.39
C MET A 59 -0.32 13.77 -3.45
N GLU A 60 -0.94 13.50 -4.59
CA GLU A 60 -2.40 13.55 -4.69
C GLU A 60 -3.00 12.48 -3.78
N ARG A 61 -3.86 12.89 -2.84
CA ARG A 61 -4.59 11.98 -1.96
C ARG A 61 -5.92 11.59 -2.60
N LEU A 62 -6.17 10.30 -2.72
CA LEU A 62 -7.47 9.73 -3.01
C LEU A 62 -8.07 9.13 -1.73
N ALA A 63 -9.39 9.03 -1.66
CA ALA A 63 -10.08 8.41 -0.53
C ALA A 63 -11.14 7.43 -1.02
N ASP A 64 -11.26 6.31 -0.33
CA ASP A 64 -12.35 5.35 -0.57
C ASP A 64 -13.61 5.71 0.25
N PRO A 65 -14.75 5.01 0.05
CA PRO A 65 -15.98 5.29 0.79
C PRO A 65 -15.87 5.14 2.32
N ALA A 66 -14.88 4.39 2.80
CA ALA A 66 -14.58 4.23 4.22
C ALA A 66 -13.64 5.33 4.75
N GLY A 67 -13.27 6.31 3.91
CA GLY A 67 -12.38 7.43 4.26
C GLY A 67 -10.90 7.03 4.34
N ARG A 68 -10.52 5.83 3.87
CA ARG A 68 -9.11 5.41 3.85
C ARG A 68 -8.38 6.11 2.73
N SER A 69 -7.14 6.45 3.02
CA SER A 69 -6.31 7.31 2.19
C SER A 69 -5.37 6.49 1.32
N TYR A 70 -5.35 6.86 0.05
CA TYR A 70 -4.42 6.38 -0.97
C TYR A 70 -3.66 7.59 -1.49
N PHE A 71 -2.43 7.40 -1.96
CA PHE A 71 -1.61 8.49 -2.47
C PHE A 71 -1.04 8.12 -3.83
N VAL A 72 -1.28 8.96 -4.83
CA VAL A 72 -0.75 8.79 -6.19
C VAL A 72 0.74 9.09 -6.17
N ILE A 73 1.54 8.14 -6.65
CA ILE A 73 2.99 8.29 -6.77
C ILE A 73 3.29 9.17 -8.00
N PRO A 74 3.92 10.34 -7.82
CA PRO A 74 4.35 11.18 -8.93
C PRO A 74 5.42 10.49 -9.78
N PRO A 75 5.51 10.76 -11.10
CA PRO A 75 6.54 10.16 -11.97
C PRO A 75 7.99 10.47 -11.60
N THR A 76 8.20 11.48 -10.75
CA THR A 76 9.51 11.89 -10.23
C THR A 76 9.99 11.05 -9.05
N VAL A 77 9.12 10.24 -8.45
CA VAL A 77 9.43 9.47 -7.24
C VAL A 77 10.13 8.16 -7.61
N GLY A 78 11.30 7.93 -7.01
CA GLY A 78 12.06 6.69 -7.13
C GLY A 78 11.53 5.56 -6.25
N GLY A 79 12.05 4.34 -6.46
CA GLY A 79 11.59 3.14 -5.76
C GLY A 79 11.69 3.20 -4.23
N ASP A 80 12.78 3.74 -3.68
CA ASP A 80 12.95 3.84 -2.23
C ASP A 80 11.97 4.82 -1.58
N ASP A 81 11.73 5.95 -2.23
CA ASP A 81 10.76 6.94 -1.77
C ASP A 81 9.32 6.41 -1.91
N ALA A 82 9.02 5.66 -2.97
CA ALA A 82 7.75 4.97 -3.11
C ALA A 82 7.55 3.94 -1.99
N ARG A 83 8.56 3.12 -1.69
CA ARG A 83 8.52 2.15 -0.57
C ARG A 83 8.27 2.84 0.77
N ARG A 84 8.97 3.95 1.02
CA ARG A 84 8.75 4.77 2.22
C ARG A 84 7.33 5.33 2.26
N ALA A 85 6.83 5.85 1.15
CA ALA A 85 5.47 6.39 1.05
C ALA A 85 4.43 5.31 1.36
N VAL A 86 4.60 4.09 0.85
CA VAL A 86 3.70 2.96 1.14
C VAL A 86 3.62 2.66 2.64
N LEU A 87 4.76 2.57 3.33
CA LEU A 87 4.77 2.34 4.78
C LEU A 87 4.09 3.49 5.53
N LEU A 88 4.37 4.74 5.13
CA LEU A 88 3.74 5.92 5.74
C LEU A 88 2.24 5.97 5.48
N THR A 89 1.75 5.51 4.32
CA THR A 89 0.32 5.40 4.02
C THR A 89 -0.39 4.41 4.93
N TYR A 90 0.21 3.24 5.19
CA TYR A 90 -0.31 2.29 6.18
C TYR A 90 -0.40 2.95 7.57
N ILE A 91 0.70 3.55 8.03
CA ILE A 91 0.76 4.22 9.34
C ILE A 91 -0.30 5.32 9.43
N LEU A 92 -0.38 6.19 8.41
CA LEU A 92 -1.33 7.30 8.35
C LEU A 92 -2.77 6.83 8.51
N ASN A 93 -3.13 5.71 7.89
CA ASN A 93 -4.48 5.16 7.96
C ASN A 93 -4.82 4.59 9.34
N ALA A 94 -3.83 4.29 10.19
CA ALA A 94 -4.06 3.73 11.53
C ALA A 94 -4.85 2.40 11.51
N GLY A 95 -4.62 1.59 10.47
CA GLY A 95 -5.31 0.33 10.20
C GLY A 95 -6.32 0.40 9.05
N THR A 96 -6.65 -0.76 8.48
CA THR A 96 -7.58 -0.88 7.35
C THR A 96 -9.03 -1.03 7.80
N GLY A 97 -9.27 -1.52 9.02
CA GLY A 97 -10.59 -1.88 9.51
C GLY A 97 -11.13 -3.22 8.97
N TYR A 98 -10.35 -3.91 8.13
CA TYR A 98 -10.69 -5.23 7.62
C TYR A 98 -10.73 -6.26 8.76
N GLY A 99 -11.70 -7.17 8.71
CA GLY A 99 -11.86 -8.24 9.72
C GLY A 99 -12.44 -7.77 11.06
N ARG A 100 -12.84 -6.49 11.19
CA ARG A 100 -13.53 -6.01 12.39
C ARG A 100 -14.88 -6.69 12.58
N PRO A 101 -15.33 -6.91 13.83
CA PRO A 101 -16.63 -7.51 14.12
C PRO A 101 -17.77 -6.77 13.43
N GLY A 102 -18.67 -7.52 12.76
CA GLY A 102 -19.87 -6.97 12.12
C GLY A 102 -19.91 -7.05 10.60
N ALA A 103 -18.85 -7.52 9.93
CA ALA A 103 -18.85 -7.79 8.49
C ALA A 103 -18.20 -9.16 8.18
N PRO A 104 -18.70 -9.90 7.16
CA PRO A 104 -18.01 -11.08 6.65
C PRO A 104 -16.60 -10.71 6.21
N SER A 105 -15.62 -11.51 6.62
CA SER A 105 -14.21 -11.38 6.23
C SER A 105 -13.61 -12.77 6.05
N ASP A 106 -12.60 -12.84 5.19
CA ASP A 106 -11.90 -14.08 4.86
C ASP A 106 -10.84 -14.40 5.91
N PHE A 107 -10.35 -13.36 6.61
CA PHE A 107 -9.32 -13.43 7.65
C PHE A 107 -9.67 -12.59 8.87
N PRO A 108 -9.14 -12.95 10.06
CA PRO A 108 -9.26 -12.11 11.25
C PRO A 108 -8.58 -10.74 11.05
N GLU A 109 -9.07 -9.72 11.78
CA GLU A 109 -8.42 -8.41 11.83
C GLU A 109 -6.96 -8.56 12.25
N THR A 110 -6.06 -7.94 11.49
CA THR A 110 -4.67 -7.75 11.91
C THR A 110 -4.57 -6.45 12.71
N PRO A 111 -4.23 -6.50 14.01
CA PRO A 111 -4.24 -5.30 14.85
C PRO A 111 -3.22 -4.25 14.36
N TYR A 112 -3.65 -2.99 14.33
CA TYR A 112 -2.74 -1.87 14.09
C TYR A 112 -1.77 -1.71 15.26
N GLY A 113 -0.47 -1.78 14.98
CA GLY A 113 0.57 -1.66 16.01
C GLY A 113 1.98 -1.77 15.44
N ALA A 114 2.98 -1.60 16.31
CA ALA A 114 4.39 -1.63 15.92
C ALA A 114 4.81 -2.98 15.30
N ALA A 115 4.25 -4.10 15.78
CA ALA A 115 4.50 -5.42 15.21
C ALA A 115 4.06 -5.52 13.74
N GLU A 116 2.89 -4.98 13.41
CA GLU A 116 2.37 -5.01 12.04
C GLU A 116 3.13 -4.05 11.12
N VAL A 117 3.45 -2.85 11.61
CA VAL A 117 4.35 -1.91 10.91
C VAL A 117 5.74 -2.53 10.70
N ARG A 118 6.18 -3.45 11.57
CA ARG A 118 7.40 -4.23 11.40
C ARG A 118 7.28 -5.26 10.29
N ARG A 119 6.23 -6.08 10.34
CA ARG A 119 5.94 -7.10 9.32
C ARG A 119 5.91 -6.50 7.91
N ILE A 120 5.19 -5.38 7.73
CA ILE A 120 5.10 -4.70 6.44
C ILE A 120 6.48 -4.20 5.98
N ALA A 121 7.28 -3.58 6.85
CA ALA A 121 8.60 -3.08 6.46
C ALA A 121 9.58 -4.21 6.11
N ASP A 122 9.50 -5.35 6.81
CA ASP A 122 10.33 -6.51 6.54
C ASP A 122 9.94 -7.16 5.21
N ARG A 123 8.64 -7.29 4.93
CA ARG A 123 8.12 -7.69 3.61
C ARG A 123 8.60 -6.75 2.51
N GLN A 124 8.48 -5.44 2.69
CA GLN A 124 8.98 -4.43 1.74
C GLN A 124 10.48 -4.53 1.48
N ARG A 125 11.27 -4.90 2.49
CA ARG A 125 12.72 -5.13 2.33
C ARG A 125 12.99 -6.38 1.48
N ALA A 126 12.25 -7.46 1.70
CA ALA A 126 12.35 -8.68 0.92
C ALA A 126 11.91 -8.44 -0.54
N ASN A 127 10.85 -7.66 -0.73
CA ASN A 127 10.29 -7.27 -2.02
C ASN A 127 10.92 -6.01 -2.62
N ARG A 128 12.03 -5.49 -2.10
CA ARG A 128 12.63 -4.21 -2.57
C ARG A 128 12.90 -4.15 -4.07
N TRP A 129 13.12 -5.30 -4.69
CA TRP A 129 13.35 -5.46 -6.13
C TRP A 129 12.11 -5.10 -6.95
N SER A 130 10.90 -5.18 -6.40
CA SER A 130 9.70 -4.78 -7.12
C SER A 130 9.59 -3.26 -7.21
N TYR A 131 10.06 -2.51 -6.20
CA TYR A 131 10.02 -1.06 -6.20
C TYR A 131 10.89 -0.39 -7.28
N THR A 132 11.85 -1.11 -7.87
CA THR A 132 12.72 -0.55 -8.92
C THR A 132 11.98 -0.24 -10.21
N THR A 133 10.78 -0.81 -10.43
CA THR A 133 9.98 -0.59 -11.64
C THR A 133 9.01 0.58 -11.54
N VAL A 134 8.79 1.12 -10.33
CA VAL A 134 7.83 2.21 -10.09
C VAL A 134 8.06 3.38 -11.03
N TRP A 135 9.32 3.84 -11.12
CA TRP A 135 9.68 4.95 -11.99
C TRP A 135 9.35 4.64 -13.46
N SER A 136 9.71 3.46 -13.95
CA SER A 136 9.44 3.05 -15.33
C SER A 136 7.93 2.94 -15.63
N ILE A 137 7.14 2.42 -14.69
CA ILE A 137 5.69 2.31 -14.83
C ILE A 137 5.09 3.70 -14.96
N SER A 138 5.38 4.60 -14.01
CA SER A 138 4.85 5.97 -14.02
C SER A 138 5.25 6.74 -15.28
N ASN A 139 6.50 6.59 -15.75
CA ASN A 139 6.99 7.27 -16.96
C ASN A 139 6.54 6.61 -18.27
N SER A 140 5.97 5.40 -18.21
CA SER A 140 5.32 4.74 -19.35
C SER A 140 3.83 5.04 -19.47
N GLY A 141 3.32 5.97 -18.65
CA GLY A 141 1.91 6.37 -18.62
C GLY A 141 1.04 5.55 -17.65
N GLY A 142 1.63 4.70 -16.81
CA GLY A 142 0.90 4.01 -15.74
C GLY A 142 0.57 4.93 -14.57
N CYS A 143 -0.48 4.60 -13.83
CA CYS A 143 -0.81 5.24 -12.56
C CYS A 143 -0.51 4.27 -11.41
N VAL A 144 0.25 4.75 -10.42
CA VAL A 144 0.67 3.97 -9.26
C VAL A 144 0.17 4.67 -8.00
N VAL A 145 -0.45 3.92 -7.09
CA VAL A 145 -0.90 4.45 -5.79
C VAL A 145 -0.38 3.61 -4.63
N THR A 146 -0.07 4.25 -3.51
CA THR A 146 0.11 3.56 -2.22
C THR A 146 -1.25 3.18 -1.65
N THR A 147 -1.35 2.02 -1.02
CA THR A 147 -2.60 1.55 -0.41
C THR A 147 -2.54 1.55 1.12
N PRO A 148 -3.70 1.57 1.81
CA PRO A 148 -3.80 1.35 3.26
C PRO A 148 -3.26 0.00 3.74
N ASN A 149 -3.08 -0.98 2.84
CA ASN A 149 -2.64 -2.35 3.13
C ASN A 149 -1.11 -2.52 3.00
N GLY A 150 -0.37 -1.42 2.79
CA GLY A 150 1.09 -1.44 2.73
C GLY A 150 1.67 -2.00 1.42
N VAL A 151 0.87 -2.07 0.35
CA VAL A 151 1.30 -2.43 -1.02
C VAL A 151 1.11 -1.25 -1.98
N LEU A 152 1.60 -1.39 -3.21
CA LEU A 152 1.27 -0.51 -4.33
C LEU A 152 0.17 -1.13 -5.18
N MET A 153 -0.73 -0.30 -5.70
CA MET A 153 -1.68 -0.68 -6.74
C MET A 153 -1.38 0.07 -8.02
N VAL A 154 -1.45 -0.63 -9.16
CA VAL A 154 -1.02 -0.12 -10.46
C VAL A 154 -2.11 -0.32 -11.49
N VAL A 155 -2.39 0.73 -12.27
CA VAL A 155 -3.22 0.66 -13.48
C VAL A 155 -2.38 1.13 -14.67
N GLY A 156 -2.39 0.36 -15.76
CA GLY A 156 -1.69 0.71 -17.01
C GLY A 156 -0.17 0.67 -16.91
N GLY A 157 0.49 1.35 -17.87
CA GLY A 157 1.94 1.30 -18.04
C GLY A 157 2.44 0.03 -18.74
N ARG A 158 3.73 0.00 -19.10
CA ARG A 158 4.38 -1.17 -19.68
C ARG A 158 5.04 -1.98 -18.56
N ILE A 159 4.60 -3.23 -18.39
CA ILE A 159 5.16 -4.15 -17.40
C ILE A 159 5.52 -5.46 -18.09
N HIS A 160 6.73 -5.95 -17.83
CA HIS A 160 7.19 -7.25 -18.30
C HIS A 160 6.83 -8.31 -17.26
N GLY A 161 5.65 -8.93 -17.38
CA GLY A 161 5.24 -10.02 -16.50
C GLY A 161 3.83 -10.47 -16.82
N SER A 162 3.69 -11.64 -17.44
CA SER A 162 2.42 -12.20 -17.90
C SER A 162 2.06 -13.44 -17.08
N LEU A 163 1.29 -13.27 -16.01
CA LEU A 163 0.58 -14.35 -15.32
C LEU A 163 -0.70 -13.77 -14.71
N SER A 164 -1.82 -13.76 -15.46
CA SER A 164 -3.09 -13.18 -14.96
C SER A 164 -4.16 -14.24 -14.78
N HIS A 165 -4.69 -14.32 -13.56
CA HIS A 165 -6.08 -14.67 -13.28
C HIS A 165 -6.88 -13.39 -12.94
N ARG A 166 -8.20 -13.53 -12.77
CA ARG A 166 -9.20 -12.45 -12.69
C ARG A 166 -8.80 -11.41 -11.64
N GLY A 167 -8.94 -10.11 -11.90
CA GLY A 167 -8.66 -9.02 -10.95
C GLY A 167 -7.30 -8.32 -11.16
N GLY A 168 -6.21 -9.07 -11.28
CA GLY A 168 -4.86 -8.51 -11.43
C GLY A 168 -3.78 -9.55 -11.20
N THR A 169 -2.54 -9.09 -11.03
CA THR A 169 -1.39 -9.93 -10.71
C THR A 169 -0.54 -9.24 -9.66
N MET A 170 -0.25 -9.92 -8.56
CA MET A 170 0.76 -9.45 -7.61
C MET A 170 2.17 -9.72 -8.13
N TRP A 171 3.05 -8.72 -8.07
CA TRP A 171 4.47 -8.82 -8.39
C TRP A 171 5.32 -8.15 -7.30
N GLY A 172 5.81 -8.95 -6.34
CA GLY A 172 6.43 -8.42 -5.12
C GLY A 172 5.39 -7.65 -4.30
N ASP A 173 5.57 -6.33 -4.15
CA ASP A 173 4.60 -5.42 -3.50
C ASP A 173 3.74 -4.62 -4.50
N LEU A 174 3.75 -4.95 -5.80
CA LEU A 174 2.97 -4.26 -6.83
C LEU A 174 1.77 -5.10 -7.26
N PHE A 175 0.57 -4.70 -6.85
CA PHE A 175 -0.68 -5.22 -7.38
C PHE A 175 -0.97 -4.59 -8.75
N LEU A 176 -0.82 -5.39 -9.82
CA LEU A 176 -1.05 -4.96 -11.19
C LEU A 176 -2.51 -5.23 -11.56
N VAL A 177 -3.33 -4.19 -11.53
CA VAL A 177 -4.75 -4.33 -11.87
C VAL A 177 -4.90 -4.78 -13.31
N ASN A 178 -5.65 -5.86 -13.53
CA ASN A 178 -5.98 -6.30 -14.87
C ASN A 178 -6.97 -5.30 -15.47
N SER A 179 -6.49 -4.45 -16.37
CA SER A 179 -7.33 -3.57 -17.15
C SER A 179 -6.82 -3.58 -18.58
N GLN A 180 -7.61 -4.17 -19.48
CA GLN A 180 -7.31 -4.11 -20.90
C GLN A 180 -7.14 -2.64 -21.33
N ARG A 181 -6.12 -2.36 -22.16
CA ARG A 181 -5.71 -1.04 -22.70
C ARG A 181 -6.50 0.14 -22.11
N VAL A 182 -6.07 0.62 -20.94
CA VAL A 182 -6.64 1.81 -20.32
C VAL A 182 -6.06 3.05 -21.00
N SER A 183 -6.93 3.87 -21.59
CA SER A 183 -6.53 5.14 -22.22
C SER A 183 -6.19 6.22 -21.19
N ASP A 184 -6.83 6.19 -20.01
CA ASP A 184 -6.58 7.10 -18.90
C ASP A 184 -6.42 6.33 -17.58
N PRO A 185 -5.19 5.87 -17.26
CA PRO A 185 -4.93 5.11 -16.05
C PRO A 185 -5.21 5.88 -14.75
N ALA A 186 -5.00 7.19 -14.74
CA ALA A 186 -5.21 8.02 -13.55
C ALA A 186 -6.70 8.14 -13.21
N ARG A 187 -7.55 8.40 -14.22
CA ARG A 187 -9.00 8.39 -14.04
C ARG A 187 -9.49 7.03 -13.59
N ARG A 188 -9.03 5.96 -14.23
CA ARG A 188 -9.44 4.60 -13.86
C ARG A 188 -9.04 4.24 -12.42
N MET A 189 -7.84 4.62 -12.00
CA MET A 189 -7.38 4.46 -10.63
C MET A 189 -8.29 5.19 -9.63
N ARG A 190 -8.63 6.45 -9.93
CA ARG A 190 -9.54 7.25 -9.12
C ARG A 190 -10.92 6.60 -8.99
N GLU A 191 -11.50 6.13 -10.09
CA GLU A 191 -12.79 5.42 -10.09
C GLU A 191 -12.76 4.15 -9.21
N ILE A 192 -11.67 3.38 -9.26
CA ILE A 192 -11.51 2.17 -8.43
C ILE A 192 -11.47 2.54 -6.94
N VAL A 193 -10.63 3.52 -6.58
CA VAL A 193 -10.46 3.95 -5.18
C VAL A 193 -11.75 4.57 -4.64
N GLU A 194 -12.34 5.53 -5.34
CA GLU A 194 -13.52 6.28 -4.88
C GLU A 194 -14.77 5.40 -4.80
N SER A 195 -14.91 4.41 -5.70
CA SER A 195 -16.00 3.43 -5.58
C SER A 195 -15.74 2.36 -4.54
N GLY A 196 -14.48 2.19 -4.11
CA GLY A 196 -14.05 1.10 -3.24
C GLY A 196 -14.25 -0.28 -3.87
N ARG A 197 -14.25 -0.40 -5.20
CA ARG A 197 -14.51 -1.65 -5.92
C ARG A 197 -13.72 -1.75 -7.22
N LEU A 198 -13.36 -2.97 -7.63
CA LEU A 198 -12.69 -3.21 -8.90
C LEU A 198 -13.68 -3.23 -10.09
N GLY A 199 -14.26 -2.07 -10.41
CA GLY A 199 -15.35 -1.95 -11.38
C GLY A 199 -16.73 -2.23 -10.77
N ARG A 200 -17.80 -1.97 -11.55
CA ARG A 200 -19.18 -1.91 -11.04
C ARG A 200 -19.66 -3.18 -10.33
N HIS A 201 -19.22 -4.34 -10.80
CA HIS A 201 -19.57 -5.66 -10.25
C HIS A 201 -18.35 -6.44 -9.76
N GLY A 202 -17.19 -5.79 -9.66
CA GLY A 202 -15.98 -6.43 -9.15
C GLY A 202 -15.97 -6.54 -7.63
N PRO A 203 -14.97 -7.23 -7.06
CA PRO A 203 -14.81 -7.35 -5.61
C PRO A 203 -14.67 -6.00 -4.93
N GLY A 204 -15.00 -5.98 -3.64
CA GLY A 204 -14.69 -4.86 -2.75
C GLY A 204 -13.17 -4.66 -2.69
N LEU A 205 -12.73 -3.41 -2.83
CA LEU A 205 -11.31 -3.06 -2.92
C LEU A 205 -10.55 -3.44 -1.64
N ASP A 206 -11.18 -3.35 -0.47
CA ASP A 206 -10.55 -3.72 0.80
C ASP A 206 -10.22 -5.21 0.88
N SER A 207 -11.22 -6.06 0.63
CA SER A 207 -11.03 -7.52 0.61
C SER A 207 -10.02 -7.93 -0.45
N LEU A 208 -10.09 -7.31 -1.64
CA LEU A 208 -9.12 -7.53 -2.70
C LEU A 208 -7.71 -7.15 -2.24
N LEU A 209 -7.50 -5.93 -1.73
CA LEU A 209 -6.17 -5.49 -1.30
C LEU A 209 -5.62 -6.30 -0.12
N HIS A 210 -6.49 -6.87 0.71
CA HIS A 210 -6.08 -7.80 1.76
C HIS A 210 -5.63 -9.15 1.19
N HIS A 211 -6.37 -9.70 0.22
CA HIS A 211 -5.95 -10.89 -0.52
C HIS A 211 -4.59 -10.67 -1.22
N GLU A 212 -4.44 -9.53 -1.90
CA GLU A 212 -3.19 -9.14 -2.57
C GLU A 212 -2.03 -8.95 -1.58
N GLU A 213 -2.29 -8.43 -0.38
CA GLU A 213 -1.28 -8.31 0.69
C GLU A 213 -0.67 -9.66 1.07
N ILE A 214 -1.47 -10.73 1.06
CA ILE A 214 -1.01 -12.10 1.34
C ILE A 214 -0.14 -12.61 0.19
N HIS A 215 -0.52 -12.37 -1.07
CA HIS A 215 0.36 -12.69 -2.20
C HIS A 215 1.70 -11.94 -2.11
N ALA A 216 1.69 -10.68 -1.69
CA ALA A 216 2.92 -9.93 -1.47
C ALA A 216 3.79 -10.57 -0.37
N GLN A 217 3.17 -11.13 0.69
CA GLN A 217 3.89 -11.91 1.70
C GLN A 217 4.49 -13.20 1.11
N GLN A 218 3.76 -13.92 0.28
CA GLN A 218 4.27 -15.12 -0.40
C GLN A 218 5.47 -14.78 -1.32
N TRP A 219 5.47 -13.63 -2.00
CA TRP A 219 6.62 -13.14 -2.74
C TRP A 219 7.82 -12.81 -1.84
N ALA A 220 7.59 -12.24 -0.65
CA ALA A 220 8.66 -11.96 0.29
C ALA A 220 9.32 -13.25 0.81
N ASP A 221 8.53 -14.30 1.03
CA ASP A 221 9.01 -15.58 1.57
C ASP A 221 9.74 -16.42 0.50
N LEU A 222 9.25 -16.41 -0.74
CA LEU A 222 9.80 -17.22 -1.84
C LEU A 222 10.82 -16.47 -2.70
N GLY A 223 10.69 -15.15 -2.80
CA GLY A 223 11.50 -14.30 -3.65
C GLY A 223 11.19 -14.45 -5.15
N PRO A 224 11.83 -13.61 -5.98
CA PRO A 224 11.43 -13.44 -7.39
C PRO A 224 11.69 -14.66 -8.29
N LEU A 225 12.59 -15.55 -7.87
CA LEU A 225 12.97 -16.75 -8.63
C LEU A 225 12.09 -17.95 -8.30
N ARG A 226 11.77 -18.15 -7.00
CA ARG A 226 11.04 -19.35 -6.58
C ARG A 226 9.55 -19.19 -6.68
N MET A 227 9.02 -17.96 -6.52
CA MET A 227 7.58 -17.74 -6.58
C MET A 227 6.99 -18.15 -7.94
N PRO A 228 7.48 -17.67 -9.10
CA PRO A 228 6.93 -18.08 -10.39
C PRO A 228 7.01 -19.60 -10.62
N ALA A 229 8.13 -20.22 -10.24
CA ALA A 229 8.32 -21.66 -10.40
C ALA A 229 7.34 -22.48 -9.55
N ARG A 230 7.14 -22.09 -8.28
CA ARG A 230 6.19 -22.77 -7.39
C ARG A 230 4.75 -22.52 -7.79
N TYR A 231 4.40 -21.29 -8.17
CA TYR A 231 3.06 -20.95 -8.62
C TYR A 231 2.68 -21.77 -9.87
N LEU A 232 3.58 -21.88 -10.85
CA LEU A 232 3.35 -22.70 -12.04
C LEU A 232 3.21 -24.19 -11.72
N ALA A 233 4.00 -24.71 -10.78
CA ALA A 233 3.89 -26.09 -10.33
C ALA A 233 2.55 -26.37 -9.64
N GLU A 234 2.08 -25.47 -8.78
CA GLU A 234 0.78 -25.58 -8.13
C GLU A 234 -0.38 -25.43 -9.12
N GLU A 235 -0.26 -24.54 -10.10
CA GLU A 235 -1.26 -24.38 -11.16
C GLU A 235 -1.38 -25.65 -12.02
N ALA A 236 -0.25 -26.25 -12.39
CA ALA A 236 -0.23 -27.54 -13.07
C ALA A 236 -0.85 -28.66 -12.22
N ARG A 237 -0.53 -28.69 -10.92
CA ARG A 237 -1.11 -29.66 -9.97
C ARG A 237 -2.63 -29.52 -9.88
N ALA A 238 -3.14 -28.30 -9.70
CA ALA A 238 -4.56 -28.01 -9.61
C ALA A 238 -5.30 -28.39 -10.91
N ARG A 239 -4.69 -28.15 -12.07
CA ARG A 239 -5.25 -28.53 -13.37
C ARG A 239 -5.31 -30.04 -13.59
N ILE A 240 -4.29 -30.79 -13.14
CA ILE A 240 -4.21 -32.24 -13.33
C ILE A 240 -5.10 -33.00 -12.34
N LEU A 241 -5.05 -32.63 -11.06
CA LEU A 241 -5.73 -33.34 -9.98
C LEU A 241 -7.15 -32.82 -9.71
N GLY A 242 -7.50 -31.67 -10.28
CA GLY A 242 -8.67 -30.89 -9.85
C GLY A 242 -8.40 -30.20 -8.50
N GLY A 243 -8.95 -29.00 -8.33
CA GLY A 243 -8.81 -28.21 -7.09
C GLY A 243 -8.46 -26.76 -7.34
N VAL A 244 -8.19 -26.02 -6.26
CA VAL A 244 -7.73 -24.63 -6.30
C VAL A 244 -6.21 -24.60 -6.09
N ASN A 245 -5.55 -23.62 -6.68
CA ASN A 245 -4.13 -23.38 -6.46
C ASN A 245 -3.89 -23.04 -4.97
N ARG A 246 -2.93 -23.70 -4.32
CA ARG A 246 -2.69 -23.54 -2.88
C ARG A 246 -2.36 -22.10 -2.48
N PHE A 247 -1.66 -21.36 -3.33
CA PHE A 247 -1.35 -19.94 -3.08
C PHE A 247 -2.61 -19.09 -2.96
N GLU A 248 -3.60 -19.43 -3.77
CA GLU A 248 -4.89 -18.77 -3.87
C GLU A 248 -5.79 -19.16 -2.67
N GLU A 249 -5.77 -20.43 -2.24
CA GLU A 249 -6.43 -20.88 -1.00
C GLU A 249 -5.87 -20.18 0.24
N GLU A 250 -4.54 -20.12 0.36
CA GLU A 250 -3.84 -19.45 1.48
C GLU A 250 -4.11 -17.94 1.50
N ALA A 251 -4.36 -17.33 0.34
CA ALA A 251 -4.77 -15.94 0.21
C ALA A 251 -6.28 -15.72 0.44
N GLY A 252 -7.01 -16.74 0.89
CA GLY A 252 -8.35 -16.61 1.47
C GLY A 252 -9.48 -16.92 0.51
N LEU A 253 -9.19 -17.54 -0.63
CA LEU A 253 -10.23 -17.95 -1.55
C LEU A 253 -11.00 -19.16 -0.99
N ARG A 254 -12.10 -18.89 -0.27
CA ARG A 254 -13.14 -19.91 -0.06
C ARG A 254 -14.00 -20.14 -1.31
N ASP A 255 -14.01 -19.21 -2.27
CA ASP A 255 -14.76 -19.32 -3.52
C ASP A 255 -14.12 -18.58 -4.72
N GLY A 256 -12.90 -18.10 -4.56
CA GLY A 256 -12.26 -17.25 -5.55
C GLY A 256 -12.43 -15.75 -5.30
N GLY A 257 -13.13 -15.27 -4.26
CA GLY A 257 -13.18 -13.84 -3.94
C GLY A 257 -13.89 -13.01 -5.03
N TYR A 258 -14.57 -13.68 -5.97
CA TYR A 258 -15.14 -13.10 -7.20
C TYR A 258 -16.65 -13.35 -7.32
N ARG A 259 -17.37 -13.66 -6.23
CA ARG A 259 -18.84 -13.74 -6.22
C ARG A 259 -19.49 -12.49 -5.61
#